data_AF-A0A2P4NLU7-F1
#
_entry.id   AF-A0A2P4NLU7-F1
#
_cell.length_a   1.000
_cell.length_b   1.000
_cell.length_c   1.000
_cell.angle_alpha   90.00
_cell.angle_beta   90.00
_cell.angle_gamma   90.00
#
_symmetry.space_group_name_H-M   'P 1'
#
loop_
_entity.id
_entity.type
_entity.pdbx_description
1 polymer ?
#
loop_
_entity_poly.entity_id
_entity_poly.type
_entity_poly.pdbx_seq_one_letter_code
_entity_poly.pdbx_strand_id
1 'polypeptide(L)'
;MRTDAWSVVVACLLVVSSIAGLVTATPPRPGTEDNGLTENESATLWSRDSDEYMNETEYRQRYGEDRTAIHQLANGTDITFTRPPATAATWTRNDFGDLEAGGSQTSLYPEHASLEDGVFIEDAHATLFAVHPSTRGHIEAGDTPLYVAPDGTVRGFVDYRVRIPNGSQSNNSDVSWSLVDDKITDVRLKAGDDVVAQSSGTHTPALDYQLDEAWSTTLTLEADIEVRLEKTTETSIGNRTQTEVTYPTETITVSDSVDVEVYNLRAYSYYAKYPNGDTGVAIFQSRPWQGYTLTEDGESSVRGVWRFYTARDPRWDSLVRATESNETEVSSDALPVYVHAYPSRIGPRTEPIRNGPTIIDSWGQERTSPQSTIADTVSVEVVNQSYTPTYGLAVRADEVDRDALRVAGIVRGINATPSASDVGGGPERELRESRLTAEVIDRTNDQATIRVELQDNETGTPIDLTADERQVTLNGEPGGGYITIAGQQVRTNESGVAVVTVDQPGFYTARYHPSTWLVANPAYVSDTATARWHPLSTLDGWFALFVEVGWQFIPFAVMFYAGKRVLRFFGPRDDSERYP
;
A
#
# COMPACT_ATOMS: atom_id res chain seq x y z
N MET A 1 -71.65 -26.03 -39.13
CA MET A 1 -72.04 -27.24 -38.37
C MET A 1 -70.77 -27.97 -37.98
N ARG A 2 -70.52 -28.13 -36.66
CA ARG A 2 -69.82 -29.24 -35.96
C ARG A 2 -68.47 -29.75 -36.54
N THR A 3 -67.33 -29.49 -35.88
CA THR A 3 -66.62 -30.37 -34.88
C THR A 3 -66.35 -31.78 -35.41
N ASP A 4 -65.22 -32.47 -35.27
CA ASP A 4 -63.88 -32.31 -34.68
C ASP A 4 -63.11 -33.56 -35.19
N ALA A 5 -61.78 -33.53 -35.30
CA ALA A 5 -60.90 -34.62 -34.83
C ALA A 5 -59.42 -34.31 -35.07
N TRP A 6 -58.72 -34.27 -33.95
CA TRP A 6 -57.31 -34.07 -33.66
C TRP A 6 -56.26 -34.63 -34.62
N SER A 7 -55.16 -33.89 -34.75
CA SER A 7 -53.81 -34.44 -34.85
C SER A 7 -52.91 -33.62 -33.94
N VAL A 8 -52.52 -34.24 -32.83
CA VAL A 8 -51.58 -33.70 -31.85
C VAL A 8 -50.18 -33.77 -32.48
N VAL A 9 -49.58 -32.61 -32.73
CA VAL A 9 -48.14 -32.50 -33.05
C VAL A 9 -47.39 -32.48 -31.72
N VAL A 10 -46.71 -33.58 -31.39
CA VAL A 10 -45.72 -33.63 -30.31
C VAL A 10 -44.40 -33.15 -30.88
N ALA A 11 -44.05 -31.90 -30.60
CA ALA A 11 -42.70 -31.39 -30.79
C ALA A 11 -41.90 -31.71 -29.51
N CYS A 12 -41.08 -32.76 -29.56
CA CYS A 12 -40.08 -33.03 -28.51
C CYS A 12 -38.91 -32.05 -28.68
N LEU A 13 -39.02 -30.88 -28.04
CA LEU A 13 -37.89 -29.99 -27.77
C LEU A 13 -37.22 -30.48 -26.49
N LEU A 14 -36.19 -31.32 -26.62
CA LEU A 14 -35.30 -31.66 -25.52
C LEU A 14 -34.34 -30.48 -25.33
N VAL A 15 -34.76 -29.49 -24.55
CA VAL A 15 -33.85 -28.56 -23.89
C VAL A 15 -33.27 -29.33 -22.70
N VAL A 16 -32.11 -29.96 -22.89
CA VAL A 16 -31.31 -30.45 -21.76
C VAL A 16 -30.71 -29.20 -21.11
N SER A 17 -31.43 -28.64 -20.15
CA SER A 17 -30.90 -27.65 -19.22
C SER A 17 -29.94 -28.37 -18.27
N SER A 18 -28.68 -28.46 -18.66
CA SER A 18 -27.59 -28.84 -17.78
C SER A 18 -27.50 -27.78 -16.68
N ILE A 19 -27.95 -28.11 -15.47
CA ILE A 19 -27.55 -27.37 -14.27
C ILE A 19 -26.12 -27.82 -14.02
N ALA A 20 -25.15 -27.15 -14.63
CA ALA A 20 -23.77 -27.24 -14.20
C ALA A 20 -23.72 -26.60 -12.81
N GLY A 21 -23.47 -27.41 -11.77
CA GLY A 21 -23.05 -26.85 -10.50
C GLY A 21 -21.70 -26.19 -10.72
N LEU A 22 -21.53 -24.95 -10.25
CA LEU A 22 -20.24 -24.25 -10.29
C LEU A 22 -19.21 -25.13 -9.55
N VAL A 23 -18.22 -25.66 -10.27
CA VAL A 23 -17.13 -26.41 -9.66
C VAL A 23 -16.02 -25.42 -9.37
N THR A 24 -15.98 -24.88 -8.16
CA THR A 24 -14.89 -24.00 -7.72
C THR A 24 -13.97 -24.77 -6.78
N ALA A 25 -12.66 -24.76 -7.02
CA ALA A 25 -11.70 -25.25 -6.03
C ALA A 25 -11.93 -24.54 -4.69
N THR A 26 -12.17 -25.33 -3.64
CA THR A 26 -12.13 -24.82 -2.27
C THR A 26 -10.68 -24.86 -1.83
N PRO A 27 -10.12 -23.76 -1.29
CA PRO A 27 -8.77 -23.79 -0.75
C PRO A 27 -8.59 -24.97 0.21
N PRO A 28 -7.46 -25.69 0.11
CA PRO A 28 -7.20 -26.79 1.01
C PRO A 28 -7.05 -26.27 2.44
N ARG A 29 -7.34 -27.15 3.40
CA ARG A 29 -7.29 -26.79 4.80
C ARG A 29 -5.84 -26.53 5.21
N PRO A 30 -5.58 -25.58 6.12
CA PRO A 30 -4.23 -25.33 6.62
C PRO A 30 -3.58 -26.60 7.16
N GLY A 31 -2.34 -26.86 6.75
CA GLY A 31 -1.56 -28.02 7.18
C GLY A 31 -1.95 -29.38 6.57
N THR A 32 -2.88 -29.43 5.59
CA THR A 32 -3.24 -30.70 4.92
C THR A 32 -2.45 -31.01 3.65
N GLU A 33 -1.80 -29.99 3.07
CA GLU A 33 -0.99 -30.13 1.85
C GLU A 33 0.50 -30.17 2.16
N ASP A 34 1.25 -30.97 1.42
CA ASP A 34 2.73 -31.03 1.48
C ASP A 34 3.36 -29.98 0.55
N ASN A 35 3.02 -28.71 0.78
CA ASN A 35 3.46 -27.57 -0.01
C ASN A 35 4.64 -26.81 0.61
N GLY A 36 5.31 -27.40 1.61
CA GLY A 36 6.45 -26.80 2.31
C GLY A 36 6.12 -25.61 3.24
N LEU A 37 4.84 -25.33 3.51
CA LEU A 37 4.40 -24.35 4.52
C LEU A 37 3.94 -25.04 5.80
N THR A 38 4.11 -24.37 6.92
CA THR A 38 3.49 -24.79 8.20
C THR A 38 1.97 -24.58 8.18
N GLU A 39 1.25 -25.21 9.12
CA GLU A 39 -0.19 -24.95 9.33
C GLU A 39 -0.47 -23.44 9.52
N ASN A 40 0.36 -22.77 10.31
CA ASN A 40 0.23 -21.34 10.57
C ASN A 40 0.42 -20.50 9.31
N GLU A 41 1.39 -20.84 8.46
CA GLU A 41 1.66 -20.10 7.23
C GLU A 41 0.56 -20.34 6.17
N SER A 42 0.13 -21.59 6.00
CA SER A 42 -0.97 -21.93 5.08
C SER A 42 -2.30 -21.30 5.48
N ALA A 43 -2.57 -21.14 6.78
CA ALA A 43 -3.75 -20.42 7.27
C ALA A 43 -3.81 -18.96 6.82
N THR A 44 -2.70 -18.34 6.41
CA THR A 44 -2.67 -16.90 6.06
C THR A 44 -2.86 -16.59 4.58
N LEU A 45 -3.04 -17.61 3.73
CA LEU A 45 -2.93 -17.47 2.27
C LEU A 45 -4.15 -16.90 1.56
N TRP A 46 -5.34 -17.08 2.13
CA TRP A 46 -6.57 -17.15 1.34
C TRP A 46 -7.48 -15.93 1.45
N SER A 47 -6.96 -14.71 1.44
CA SER A 47 -7.78 -13.53 1.79
C SER A 47 -8.93 -13.15 0.85
N ARG A 48 -9.21 -13.94 -0.18
CA ARG A 48 -10.30 -13.72 -1.14
C ARG A 48 -11.35 -14.82 -1.07
N ASP A 49 -11.20 -15.77 -0.15
CA ASP A 49 -12.19 -16.79 0.09
C ASP A 49 -13.42 -16.25 0.85
N SER A 50 -14.38 -17.12 1.12
CA SER A 50 -15.57 -16.75 1.89
C SER A 50 -15.29 -17.02 3.37
N ASP A 51 -15.23 -15.96 4.16
CA ASP A 51 -15.09 -16.00 5.63
C ASP A 51 -16.36 -16.58 6.29
N GLU A 52 -16.60 -17.89 6.15
CA GLU A 52 -17.62 -18.60 6.93
C GLU A 52 -17.04 -18.99 8.29
N TYR A 53 -17.19 -18.09 9.26
CA TYR A 53 -16.73 -18.31 10.63
C TYR A 53 -17.32 -19.59 11.23
N MET A 54 -16.43 -20.50 11.64
CA MET A 54 -16.73 -21.74 12.34
C MET A 54 -16.09 -21.70 13.72
N ASN A 55 -16.89 -21.89 14.76
CA ASN A 55 -16.35 -21.95 16.12
C ASN A 55 -15.57 -23.26 16.36
N GLU A 56 -14.72 -23.27 17.38
CA GLU A 56 -13.81 -24.40 17.64
C GLU A 56 -14.52 -25.71 17.99
N THR A 57 -15.71 -25.63 18.59
CA THR A 57 -16.48 -26.83 18.94
C THR A 57 -17.02 -27.50 17.68
N GLU A 58 -17.55 -26.73 16.75
CA GLU A 58 -18.02 -27.21 15.45
C GLU A 58 -16.86 -27.74 14.60
N TYR A 59 -15.72 -27.03 14.59
CA TYR A 59 -14.52 -27.47 13.89
C TYR A 59 -14.04 -28.84 14.37
N ARG A 60 -13.88 -29.00 15.70
CA ARG A 60 -13.47 -30.28 16.30
C ARG A 60 -14.49 -31.39 16.01
N GLN A 61 -15.78 -31.09 16.02
CA GLN A 61 -16.82 -32.07 15.68
C GLN A 61 -16.75 -32.51 14.22
N ARG A 62 -16.40 -31.60 13.30
CA ARG A 62 -16.33 -31.87 11.86
C ARG A 62 -15.05 -32.58 11.46
N TYR A 63 -13.90 -32.15 11.98
CA TYR A 63 -12.59 -32.58 11.52
C TYR A 63 -11.82 -33.46 12.53
N GLY A 64 -12.25 -33.52 13.79
CA GLY A 64 -11.62 -34.36 14.81
C GLY A 64 -10.30 -33.83 15.35
N GLU A 65 -9.94 -32.57 15.03
CA GLU A 65 -8.69 -31.92 15.41
C GLU A 65 -8.91 -30.50 15.93
N ASP A 66 -7.91 -29.95 16.59
CA ASP A 66 -7.91 -28.58 17.14
C ASP A 66 -7.11 -27.66 16.23
N ARG A 67 -7.60 -26.43 16.03
CA ARG A 67 -6.89 -25.41 15.24
C ARG A 67 -5.87 -24.64 16.07
N THR A 68 -4.79 -24.23 15.42
CA THR A 68 -3.92 -23.18 15.95
C THR A 68 -4.66 -21.84 16.12
N ALA A 69 -4.14 -20.97 16.99
CA ALA A 69 -4.77 -19.66 17.23
C ALA A 69 -4.83 -18.77 15.97
N ILE A 70 -3.81 -18.84 15.10
CA ILE A 70 -3.80 -18.07 13.85
C ILE A 70 -4.81 -18.63 12.84
N HIS A 71 -4.98 -19.95 12.78
CA HIS A 71 -6.00 -20.58 11.94
C HIS A 71 -7.42 -20.23 12.41
N GLN A 72 -7.66 -20.16 13.72
CA GLN A 72 -8.95 -19.66 14.24
C GLN A 72 -9.20 -18.21 13.86
N LEU A 73 -8.17 -17.35 13.87
CA LEU A 73 -8.29 -15.96 13.47
C LEU A 73 -8.56 -15.83 11.96
N ALA A 74 -7.76 -16.53 11.15
CA ALA A 74 -7.85 -16.52 9.70
C ALA A 74 -9.19 -17.05 9.17
N ASN A 75 -9.89 -17.88 9.95
CA ASN A 75 -11.23 -18.37 9.60
C ASN A 75 -12.34 -17.30 9.76
N GLY A 76 -12.08 -16.20 10.46
CA GLY A 76 -13.06 -15.14 10.66
C GLY A 76 -12.67 -13.79 10.08
N THR A 77 -11.43 -13.64 9.61
CA THR A 77 -10.92 -12.41 8.99
C THR A 77 -9.58 -12.65 8.31
N ASP A 78 -9.26 -11.80 7.34
CA ASP A 78 -7.97 -11.82 6.66
C ASP A 78 -6.77 -11.44 7.53
N ILE A 79 -5.67 -12.18 7.31
CA ILE A 79 -4.39 -11.90 7.93
C ILE A 79 -3.59 -10.92 7.08
N THR A 80 -3.11 -9.85 7.73
CA THR A 80 -2.33 -8.81 7.07
C THR A 80 -0.91 -8.75 7.60
N PHE A 81 0.04 -8.53 6.70
CA PHE A 81 1.46 -8.50 6.99
C PHE A 81 2.03 -7.09 6.97
N THR A 82 3.13 -6.90 7.70
CA THR A 82 3.89 -5.64 7.72
C THR A 82 5.00 -5.62 6.67
N ARG A 83 5.31 -6.76 6.06
CA ARG A 83 6.30 -6.96 4.99
C ARG A 83 5.74 -7.96 3.96
N PRO A 84 6.18 -7.94 2.69
CA PRO A 84 5.74 -8.90 1.69
C PRO A 84 6.10 -10.34 2.13
N PRO A 85 5.12 -11.23 2.37
CA PRO A 85 5.39 -12.57 2.88
C PRO A 85 5.99 -13.48 1.80
N ALA A 86 6.70 -14.53 2.24
CA ALA A 86 7.26 -15.56 1.35
C ALA A 86 6.23 -16.63 0.94
N THR A 87 5.11 -16.69 1.66
CA THR A 87 4.14 -17.78 1.63
C THR A 87 3.51 -17.94 0.26
N ALA A 88 3.13 -16.84 -0.41
CA ALA A 88 2.57 -16.85 -1.76
C ALA A 88 3.46 -17.54 -2.80
N ALA A 89 4.74 -17.14 -2.88
CA ALA A 89 5.69 -17.73 -3.82
C ALA A 89 6.05 -19.18 -3.47
N THR A 90 6.09 -19.50 -2.17
CA THR A 90 6.37 -20.87 -1.69
C THR A 90 5.24 -21.82 -2.03
N TRP A 91 3.99 -21.43 -1.74
CA TRP A 91 2.77 -22.13 -2.14
C TRP A 91 2.76 -22.36 -3.64
N THR A 92 2.74 -21.27 -4.41
CA THR A 92 2.59 -21.30 -5.87
C THR A 92 3.64 -22.16 -6.56
N ARG A 93 4.89 -22.15 -6.07
CA ARG A 93 5.95 -22.98 -6.65
C ARG A 93 5.70 -24.47 -6.45
N ASN A 94 5.26 -24.86 -5.26
CA ASN A 94 5.15 -26.26 -4.90
C ASN A 94 3.85 -26.86 -5.44
N ASP A 95 2.75 -26.11 -5.33
CA ASP A 95 1.41 -26.43 -5.84
C ASP A 95 1.37 -26.50 -7.38
N PHE A 96 2.22 -25.72 -8.07
CA PHE A 96 2.40 -25.84 -9.52
C PHE A 96 2.91 -27.23 -9.95
N GLY A 97 3.58 -27.97 -9.06
CA GLY A 97 4.02 -29.34 -9.33
C GLY A 97 2.86 -30.34 -9.41
N ASP A 98 1.70 -29.99 -8.88
CA ASP A 98 0.50 -30.84 -8.85
C ASP A 98 -0.38 -30.64 -10.10
N LEU A 99 -0.05 -29.65 -10.95
CA LEU A 99 -0.76 -29.41 -12.20
C LEU A 99 -0.38 -30.45 -13.26
N GLU A 100 -1.30 -31.38 -13.53
CA GLU A 100 -1.14 -32.39 -14.57
C GLU A 100 -1.78 -31.93 -15.88
N ALA A 101 -1.01 -31.95 -16.96
CA ALA A 101 -1.53 -31.77 -18.30
C ALA A 101 -2.40 -32.96 -18.71
N GLY A 102 -3.18 -32.77 -19.77
CA GLY A 102 -3.89 -33.86 -20.41
C GLY A 102 -2.93 -34.81 -21.16
N GLY A 103 -3.40 -35.32 -22.29
CA GLY A 103 -2.60 -36.16 -23.16
C GLY A 103 -3.04 -35.97 -24.60
N SER A 104 -2.56 -36.81 -25.52
CA SER A 104 -2.82 -36.61 -26.95
C SER A 104 -4.32 -36.59 -27.35
N GLN A 105 -5.24 -37.04 -26.50
CA GLN A 105 -6.69 -37.01 -26.76
C GLN A 105 -7.48 -36.09 -25.81
N THR A 106 -6.81 -35.41 -24.89
CA THR A 106 -7.47 -34.61 -23.85
C THR A 106 -6.62 -33.39 -23.56
N SER A 107 -7.23 -32.22 -23.60
CA SER A 107 -6.61 -30.96 -23.18
C SER A 107 -7.23 -30.50 -21.86
N LEU A 108 -6.43 -29.81 -21.06
CA LEU A 108 -6.85 -29.11 -19.85
C LEU A 108 -6.44 -27.64 -19.99
N TYR A 109 -7.38 -26.72 -19.78
CA TYR A 109 -7.09 -25.29 -19.85
C TYR A 109 -7.99 -24.51 -18.88
N PRO A 110 -7.51 -23.41 -18.28
CA PRO A 110 -8.39 -22.55 -17.49
C PRO A 110 -9.35 -21.79 -18.43
N GLU A 111 -10.55 -21.42 -17.94
CA GLU A 111 -11.60 -20.79 -18.78
C GLU A 111 -11.14 -19.52 -19.52
N HIS A 112 -10.12 -18.84 -19.02
CA HIS A 112 -9.59 -17.60 -19.59
C HIS A 112 -8.44 -17.84 -20.59
N ALA A 113 -8.07 -19.09 -20.86
CA ALA A 113 -7.05 -19.42 -21.84
C ALA A 113 -7.46 -18.96 -23.25
N SER A 114 -6.50 -18.42 -24.00
CA SER A 114 -6.67 -18.14 -25.43
C SER A 114 -6.32 -19.41 -26.20
N LEU A 115 -7.32 -20.06 -26.78
CA LEU A 115 -7.15 -21.32 -27.50
C LEU A 115 -6.95 -21.08 -29.00
N GLU A 116 -6.08 -21.89 -29.61
CA GLU A 116 -5.91 -21.95 -31.06
C GLU A 116 -6.07 -23.38 -31.60
N ASP A 117 -6.71 -23.48 -32.76
CA ASP A 117 -6.94 -24.74 -33.46
C ASP A 117 -6.19 -24.78 -34.80
N GLY A 118 -5.65 -25.95 -35.11
CA GLY A 118 -5.00 -26.27 -36.38
C GLY A 118 -5.79 -27.23 -37.25
N VAL A 119 -5.06 -28.06 -37.99
CA VAL A 119 -5.56 -29.18 -38.78
C VAL A 119 -5.52 -30.48 -37.97
N PHE A 120 -4.43 -30.72 -37.24
CA PHE A 120 -4.13 -31.87 -36.39
C PHE A 120 -4.02 -31.51 -34.90
N ILE A 121 -3.98 -30.22 -34.57
CA ILE A 121 -3.95 -29.71 -33.19
C ILE A 121 -5.30 -29.06 -32.87
N GLU A 122 -5.82 -29.27 -31.66
CA GLU A 122 -7.01 -28.60 -31.10
C GLU A 122 -6.72 -28.12 -29.67
N ASP A 123 -7.40 -27.05 -29.28
CA ASP A 123 -7.37 -26.42 -27.96
C ASP A 123 -5.95 -26.06 -27.49
N ALA A 124 -5.06 -25.73 -28.43
CA ALA A 124 -3.69 -25.38 -28.08
C ALA A 124 -3.68 -24.05 -27.33
N HIS A 125 -2.96 -24.00 -26.21
CA HIS A 125 -2.76 -22.77 -25.48
C HIS A 125 -1.41 -22.76 -24.74
N ALA A 126 -0.94 -21.56 -24.44
CA ALA A 126 0.05 -21.32 -23.39
C ALA A 126 -0.58 -20.28 -22.47
N THR A 127 -0.67 -20.55 -21.18
CA THR A 127 -1.32 -19.66 -20.22
C THR A 127 -0.39 -19.38 -19.05
N LEU A 128 -0.30 -18.12 -18.64
CA LEU A 128 0.52 -17.70 -17.51
C LEU A 128 -0.12 -18.18 -16.20
N PHE A 129 0.60 -19.04 -15.48
CA PHE A 129 0.18 -19.50 -14.15
C PHE A 129 0.57 -18.49 -13.08
N ALA A 130 1.86 -18.13 -13.02
CA ALA A 130 2.34 -17.15 -12.05
C ALA A 130 3.65 -16.47 -12.41
N VAL A 131 3.84 -15.25 -11.91
CA VAL A 131 5.12 -14.51 -11.93
C VAL A 131 5.54 -14.22 -10.50
N HIS A 132 6.74 -14.68 -10.10
CA HIS A 132 7.24 -14.51 -8.73
C HIS A 132 8.74 -14.18 -8.67
N PRO A 133 9.20 -13.39 -7.69
CA PRO A 133 8.40 -12.70 -6.68
C PRO A 133 7.69 -11.47 -7.29
N SER A 134 6.41 -11.32 -6.98
CA SER A 134 5.61 -10.20 -7.46
C SER A 134 4.67 -9.67 -6.38
N THR A 135 4.14 -8.46 -6.59
CA THR A 135 3.16 -7.85 -5.70
C THR A 135 2.20 -6.99 -6.51
N ARG A 136 0.90 -7.26 -6.36
CA ARG A 136 -0.15 -6.42 -6.95
C ARG A 136 -0.37 -5.20 -6.06
N GLY A 137 -0.10 -4.00 -6.57
CA GLY A 137 -0.26 -2.78 -5.79
C GLY A 137 -1.66 -2.20 -5.94
N HIS A 138 -2.42 -2.06 -4.86
CA HIS A 138 -3.69 -1.33 -4.84
C HIS A 138 -3.39 0.15 -4.59
N ILE A 139 -3.11 0.91 -5.65
CA ILE A 139 -2.58 2.28 -5.53
C ILE A 139 -3.70 3.30 -5.43
N GLU A 140 -4.61 3.31 -6.40
CA GLU A 140 -5.81 4.14 -6.39
C GLU A 140 -6.91 3.50 -7.23
N ALA A 141 -8.07 4.15 -7.34
CA ALA A 141 -9.18 3.61 -8.13
C ALA A 141 -8.76 3.40 -9.60
N GLY A 142 -8.77 2.15 -10.05
CA GLY A 142 -8.38 1.75 -11.41
C GLY A 142 -6.88 1.55 -11.64
N ASP A 143 -6.04 1.75 -10.62
CA ASP A 143 -4.58 1.59 -10.71
C ASP A 143 -4.13 0.40 -9.86
N THR A 144 -3.90 -0.75 -10.54
CA THR A 144 -3.50 -2.02 -9.91
C THR A 144 -2.31 -2.73 -10.57
N PRO A 145 -1.15 -2.07 -10.68
CA PRO A 145 0.02 -2.63 -11.35
C PRO A 145 0.50 -3.92 -10.68
N LEU A 146 0.99 -4.86 -11.50
CA LEU A 146 1.74 -6.02 -11.04
C LEU A 146 3.23 -5.65 -10.99
N TYR A 147 3.73 -5.38 -9.79
CA TYR A 147 5.15 -5.15 -9.58
C TYR A 147 5.89 -6.48 -9.56
N VAL A 148 6.94 -6.62 -10.38
CA VAL A 148 7.78 -7.83 -10.44
C VAL A 148 9.21 -7.49 -10.08
N ALA A 149 9.91 -8.39 -9.40
CA ALA A 149 11.34 -8.22 -9.20
C ALA A 149 12.07 -8.24 -10.56
N PRO A 150 13.22 -7.53 -10.69
CA PRO A 150 14.08 -7.63 -11.88
C PRO A 150 14.52 -9.07 -12.15
N ASP A 151 14.79 -9.84 -11.11
CA ASP A 151 15.10 -11.27 -11.18
C ASP A 151 13.94 -12.08 -10.62
N GLY A 152 13.45 -13.06 -11.37
CA GLY A 152 12.31 -13.87 -10.95
C GLY A 152 12.08 -15.09 -11.84
N THR A 153 10.93 -15.73 -11.65
CA THR A 153 10.50 -16.92 -12.40
C THR A 153 9.07 -16.74 -12.89
N VAL A 154 8.84 -17.01 -14.17
CA VAL A 154 7.51 -17.20 -14.75
C VAL A 154 7.18 -18.70 -14.78
N ARG A 155 5.98 -19.06 -14.37
CA ARG A 155 5.39 -20.40 -14.52
C ARG A 155 4.26 -20.32 -15.51
N GLY A 156 4.23 -21.27 -16.44
CA GLY A 156 3.23 -21.36 -17.48
C GLY A 156 2.58 -22.74 -17.53
N PHE A 157 1.42 -22.83 -18.16
CA PHE A 157 0.78 -24.10 -18.47
C PHE A 157 0.50 -24.14 -19.97
N VAL A 158 1.01 -25.17 -20.63
CA VAL A 158 0.86 -25.39 -22.06
C VAL A 158 0.18 -26.73 -22.22
N ASP A 159 -0.97 -26.77 -22.88
CA ASP A 159 -1.65 -28.02 -23.19
C ASP A 159 -2.36 -27.93 -24.55
N TYR A 160 -2.67 -29.10 -25.10
CA TYR A 160 -3.34 -29.26 -26.38
C TYR A 160 -3.84 -30.70 -26.52
N ARG A 161 -4.70 -30.95 -27.51
CA ARG A 161 -5.04 -32.32 -27.93
C ARG A 161 -4.84 -32.51 -29.42
N VAL A 162 -4.58 -33.76 -29.80
CA VAL A 162 -4.35 -34.16 -31.19
C VAL A 162 -5.68 -34.58 -31.83
N ARG A 163 -6.01 -33.90 -32.92
CA ARG A 163 -7.10 -34.26 -33.83
C ARG A 163 -6.57 -35.18 -34.92
N ILE A 164 -6.83 -36.48 -34.78
CA ILE A 164 -6.51 -37.47 -35.81
C ILE A 164 -7.67 -37.48 -36.83
N PRO A 165 -7.43 -37.18 -38.12
CA PRO A 165 -8.49 -37.20 -39.12
C PRO A 165 -9.15 -38.57 -39.25
N ASN A 166 -10.46 -38.57 -39.48
CA ASN A 166 -11.17 -39.79 -39.79
C ASN A 166 -10.60 -40.46 -41.05
N GLY A 167 -10.37 -41.77 -40.97
CA GLY A 167 -10.04 -42.57 -42.14
C GLY A 167 -11.17 -42.54 -43.18
N SER A 168 -10.82 -42.77 -44.43
CA SER A 168 -11.80 -42.80 -45.52
C SER A 168 -11.63 -44.05 -46.36
N GLN A 169 -12.72 -44.79 -46.56
CA GLN A 169 -12.73 -45.96 -47.43
C GLN A 169 -13.62 -45.71 -48.65
N SER A 170 -13.09 -46.04 -49.83
CA SER A 170 -13.77 -46.00 -51.11
C SER A 170 -13.48 -47.29 -51.88
N ASN A 171 -14.20 -47.54 -52.98
CA ASN A 171 -14.10 -48.81 -53.74
C ASN A 171 -12.67 -49.19 -54.14
N ASN A 172 -11.78 -48.21 -54.31
CA ASN A 172 -10.42 -48.42 -54.80
C ASN A 172 -9.34 -47.78 -53.92
N SER A 173 -9.69 -47.15 -52.80
CA SER A 173 -8.73 -46.46 -51.93
C SER A 173 -9.18 -46.49 -50.47
N ASP A 174 -8.27 -46.87 -49.58
CA ASP A 174 -8.41 -46.85 -48.12
C ASP A 174 -7.36 -45.89 -47.54
N VAL A 175 -7.78 -44.94 -46.72
CA VAL A 175 -6.91 -43.97 -46.05
C VAL A 175 -7.05 -44.14 -44.54
N SER A 176 -5.94 -44.41 -43.88
CA SER A 176 -5.84 -44.49 -42.41
C SER A 176 -4.80 -43.51 -41.88
N TRP A 177 -4.99 -43.10 -40.64
CA TRP A 177 -4.16 -42.15 -39.92
C TRP A 177 -3.74 -42.72 -38.58
N SER A 178 -2.50 -42.46 -38.17
CA SER A 178 -2.04 -42.76 -36.81
C SER A 178 -1.10 -41.66 -36.31
N LEU A 179 -1.09 -41.43 -35.01
CA LEU A 179 -0.18 -40.50 -34.36
C LEU A 179 1.22 -41.10 -34.30
N VAL A 180 2.21 -40.33 -34.77
CA VAL A 180 3.63 -40.72 -34.72
C VAL A 180 4.33 -40.07 -33.54
N ASP A 181 4.17 -38.76 -33.42
CA ASP A 181 4.81 -37.92 -32.39
C ASP A 181 3.97 -36.67 -32.18
N ASP A 182 3.88 -36.23 -30.94
CA ASP A 182 3.38 -34.91 -30.55
C ASP A 182 4.25 -34.39 -29.42
N LYS A 183 4.64 -33.13 -29.51
CA LYS A 183 5.47 -32.50 -28.49
C LYS A 183 5.36 -30.99 -28.52
N ILE A 184 5.61 -30.41 -27.35
CA ILE A 184 6.02 -29.01 -27.25
C ILE A 184 7.50 -28.98 -27.65
N THR A 185 7.88 -28.16 -28.62
CA THR A 185 9.28 -28.08 -29.07
C THR A 185 10.07 -27.07 -28.26
N ASP A 186 9.48 -25.89 -28.07
CA ASP A 186 10.12 -24.74 -27.45
C ASP A 186 9.13 -23.97 -26.59
N VAL A 187 9.60 -23.47 -25.45
CA VAL A 187 8.88 -22.45 -24.66
C VAL A 187 9.81 -21.27 -24.43
N ARG A 188 9.33 -20.08 -24.75
CA ARG A 188 10.05 -18.81 -24.67
C ARG A 188 9.30 -17.84 -23.76
N LEU A 189 10.03 -17.12 -22.94
CA LEU A 189 9.53 -15.93 -22.25
C LEU A 189 10.13 -14.70 -22.92
N LYS A 190 9.27 -13.79 -23.33
CA LYS A 190 9.66 -12.50 -23.92
C LYS A 190 9.33 -11.35 -22.98
N ALA A 191 10.17 -10.32 -22.99
CA ALA A 191 9.87 -9.03 -22.39
C ALA A 191 9.77 -8.01 -23.52
N GLY A 192 8.55 -7.60 -23.89
CA GLY A 192 8.32 -6.95 -25.18
C GLY A 192 8.67 -7.90 -26.32
N ASP A 193 9.57 -7.48 -27.22
CA ASP A 193 10.01 -8.28 -28.37
C ASP A 193 11.23 -9.17 -28.07
N ASP A 194 11.91 -8.95 -26.94
CA ASP A 194 13.17 -9.61 -26.61
C ASP A 194 12.93 -10.92 -25.84
N VAL A 195 13.54 -12.02 -26.29
CA VAL A 195 13.52 -13.30 -25.57
C VAL A 195 14.47 -13.21 -24.37
N VAL A 196 13.90 -13.24 -23.16
CA VAL A 196 14.66 -13.14 -21.90
C VAL A 196 14.94 -14.50 -21.26
N ALA A 197 14.14 -15.51 -21.59
CA ALA A 197 14.37 -16.89 -21.15
C ALA A 197 13.81 -17.89 -22.18
N GLN A 198 14.40 -19.08 -22.23
CA GLN A 198 13.96 -20.16 -23.10
C GLN A 198 14.24 -21.51 -22.43
N SER A 199 13.34 -22.47 -22.64
CA SER A 199 13.51 -23.85 -22.20
C SER A 199 13.03 -24.82 -23.28
N SER A 200 13.47 -26.08 -23.17
CA SER A 200 12.89 -27.18 -23.94
C SER A 200 11.40 -27.33 -23.63
N GLY A 201 10.61 -27.80 -24.59
CA GLY A 201 9.18 -27.99 -24.41
C GLY A 201 8.78 -28.93 -23.27
N THR A 202 7.87 -28.45 -22.44
CA THR A 202 7.19 -29.16 -21.35
C THR A 202 5.83 -28.50 -21.14
N HIS A 203 4.86 -29.23 -20.59
CA HIS A 203 3.54 -28.69 -20.30
C HIS A 203 3.53 -27.71 -19.12
N THR A 204 4.49 -27.81 -18.20
CA THR A 204 4.58 -26.98 -16.99
C THR A 204 5.92 -26.23 -16.95
N PRO A 205 6.20 -25.32 -17.90
CA PRO A 205 7.46 -24.60 -17.95
C PRO A 205 7.64 -23.67 -16.75
N ALA A 206 8.85 -23.66 -16.20
CA ALA A 206 9.32 -22.67 -15.24
C ALA A 206 10.56 -21.97 -15.81
N LEU A 207 10.44 -20.68 -16.09
CA LEU A 207 11.43 -19.87 -16.80
C LEU A 207 11.95 -18.77 -15.88
N ASP A 208 13.21 -18.90 -15.46
CA ASP A 208 13.90 -17.85 -14.73
C ASP A 208 14.28 -16.73 -15.69
N TYR A 209 14.03 -15.50 -15.27
CA TYR A 209 14.27 -14.30 -16.07
C TYR A 209 15.12 -13.29 -15.31
N GLN A 210 15.74 -12.42 -16.10
CA GLN A 210 16.37 -11.18 -15.63
C GLN A 210 15.90 -10.05 -16.54
N LEU A 211 15.27 -9.02 -15.95
CA LEU A 211 14.75 -7.86 -16.64
C LEU A 211 15.67 -6.66 -16.42
N ASP A 212 15.83 -5.88 -17.49
CA ASP A 212 16.50 -4.58 -17.42
C ASP A 212 15.68 -3.58 -16.58
N GLU A 213 16.25 -2.42 -16.28
CA GLU A 213 15.63 -1.36 -15.47
C GLU A 213 14.46 -0.62 -16.19
N ALA A 214 13.83 -1.25 -17.18
CA ALA A 214 12.62 -0.74 -17.83
C ALA A 214 11.50 -0.58 -16.81
N TRP A 215 10.81 0.55 -16.81
CA TRP A 215 9.79 0.84 -15.78
C TRP A 215 8.54 -0.04 -15.94
N SER A 216 8.19 -0.34 -17.18
CA SER A 216 7.05 -1.16 -17.57
C SER A 216 7.45 -2.04 -18.75
N THR A 217 6.97 -3.28 -18.77
CA THR A 217 7.12 -4.18 -19.91
C THR A 217 5.96 -5.17 -19.94
N THR A 218 5.80 -5.87 -21.05
CA THR A 218 4.83 -6.98 -21.18
C THR A 218 5.63 -8.28 -21.17
N LEU A 219 5.32 -9.17 -20.23
CA LEU A 219 5.85 -10.53 -20.23
C LEU A 219 4.95 -11.41 -21.07
N THR A 220 5.50 -12.04 -22.11
CA THR A 220 4.78 -12.95 -23.00
C THR A 220 5.37 -14.35 -22.91
N LEU A 221 4.56 -15.30 -22.46
CA LEU A 221 4.86 -16.72 -22.54
C LEU A 221 4.42 -17.23 -23.92
N GLU A 222 5.33 -17.84 -24.66
CA GLU A 222 5.09 -18.37 -25.99
C GLU A 222 5.56 -19.82 -26.07
N ALA A 223 4.77 -20.69 -26.68
CA ALA A 223 5.11 -22.10 -26.87
C ALA A 223 4.84 -22.55 -28.32
N ASP A 224 5.73 -23.38 -28.85
CA ASP A 224 5.56 -24.04 -30.14
C ASP A 224 5.17 -25.50 -29.91
N ILE A 225 4.07 -25.92 -30.54
CA ILE A 225 3.54 -27.28 -30.48
C ILE A 225 3.66 -27.91 -31.86
N GLU A 226 4.24 -29.10 -31.94
CA GLU A 226 4.41 -29.87 -33.17
C GLU A 226 3.68 -31.21 -33.06
N VAL A 227 2.86 -31.53 -34.07
CA VAL A 227 2.21 -32.83 -34.23
C VAL A 227 2.59 -33.45 -35.56
N ARG A 228 2.93 -34.72 -35.55
CA ARG A 228 3.24 -35.52 -36.74
C ARG A 228 2.36 -36.75 -36.80
N LEU A 229 1.63 -36.90 -37.90
CA LEU A 229 0.81 -38.08 -38.18
C LEU A 229 1.46 -38.92 -39.28
N GLU A 230 1.15 -40.21 -39.29
CA GLU A 230 1.38 -41.12 -40.41
C GLU A 230 0.06 -41.28 -41.15
N LYS A 231 0.07 -40.96 -42.45
CA LYS A 231 -1.04 -41.20 -43.37
C LYS A 231 -0.68 -42.36 -44.28
N THR A 232 -1.44 -43.45 -44.16
CA THR A 232 -1.31 -44.63 -45.03
C THR A 232 -2.48 -44.66 -46.01
N THR A 233 -2.17 -44.62 -47.30
CA THR A 233 -3.14 -44.71 -48.40
C THR A 233 -2.92 -46.01 -49.17
N GLU A 234 -3.87 -46.93 -49.09
CA GLU A 234 -3.87 -48.17 -49.84
C GLU A 234 -4.79 -48.07 -51.06
N THR A 235 -4.22 -48.11 -52.27
CA THR A 235 -4.98 -48.03 -53.52
C THR A 235 -5.02 -49.40 -54.22
N SER A 236 -6.22 -49.87 -54.57
CA SER A 236 -6.43 -51.10 -55.33
C SER A 236 -6.40 -50.82 -56.83
N ILE A 237 -5.40 -51.38 -57.52
CA ILE A 237 -5.19 -51.27 -58.97
C ILE A 237 -5.25 -52.68 -59.59
N GLY A 238 -6.42 -53.06 -60.10
CA GLY A 238 -6.67 -54.42 -60.60
C GLY A 238 -6.63 -55.45 -59.47
N ASN A 239 -5.72 -56.43 -59.55
CA ASN A 239 -5.49 -57.43 -58.50
C ASN A 239 -4.34 -57.07 -57.54
N ARG A 240 -3.83 -55.83 -57.57
CA ARG A 240 -2.70 -55.39 -56.74
C ARG A 240 -3.12 -54.26 -55.82
N THR A 241 -2.61 -54.29 -54.58
CA THR A 241 -2.70 -53.18 -53.63
C THR A 241 -1.37 -52.41 -53.67
N GLN A 242 -1.45 -51.10 -53.79
CA GLN A 242 -0.32 -50.18 -53.66
C GLN A 242 -0.48 -49.38 -52.37
N THR A 243 0.52 -49.41 -51.50
CA THR A 243 0.53 -48.65 -50.24
C THR A 243 1.46 -47.46 -50.36
N GLU A 244 0.94 -46.27 -50.08
CA GLU A 244 1.70 -45.02 -49.96
C GLU A 244 1.63 -44.53 -48.51
N VAL A 245 2.79 -44.24 -47.91
CA VAL A 245 2.89 -43.73 -46.55
C VAL A 245 3.53 -42.35 -46.59
N THR A 246 2.86 -41.38 -45.97
CA THR A 246 3.32 -39.98 -45.87
C THR A 246 3.25 -39.51 -44.42
N TYR A 247 4.07 -38.52 -44.07
CA TYR A 247 4.19 -38.02 -42.71
C TYR A 247 3.91 -36.51 -42.64
N PRO A 248 2.64 -36.09 -42.72
CA PRO A 248 2.31 -34.69 -42.54
C PRO A 248 2.62 -34.23 -41.10
N THR A 249 3.15 -33.02 -41.00
CA THR A 249 3.49 -32.35 -39.74
C THR A 249 2.80 -30.99 -39.71
N GLU A 250 2.32 -30.61 -38.54
CA GLU A 250 1.80 -29.28 -38.25
C GLU A 250 2.54 -28.69 -37.04
N THR A 251 2.75 -27.38 -37.08
CA THR A 251 3.29 -26.60 -35.98
C THR A 251 2.40 -25.38 -35.73
N ILE A 252 2.05 -25.13 -34.47
CA ILE A 252 1.32 -23.93 -34.02
C ILE A 252 2.12 -23.25 -32.93
N THR A 253 2.08 -21.92 -32.91
CA THR A 253 2.65 -21.08 -31.86
C THR A 253 1.52 -20.41 -31.09
N VAL A 254 1.46 -20.65 -29.78
CA VAL A 254 0.45 -20.09 -28.88
C VAL A 254 1.11 -19.22 -27.82
N SER A 255 0.38 -18.23 -27.29
CA SER A 255 0.96 -17.31 -26.29
C SER A 255 -0.08 -16.69 -25.36
N ASP A 256 0.40 -16.26 -24.20
CA ASP A 256 -0.34 -15.43 -23.23
C ASP A 256 0.60 -14.36 -22.66
N SER A 257 0.02 -13.23 -22.25
CA SER A 257 0.78 -12.03 -21.88
C SER A 257 0.24 -11.34 -20.63
N VAL A 258 1.14 -10.74 -19.86
CA VAL A 258 0.80 -9.92 -18.70
C VAL A 258 1.64 -8.65 -18.67
N ASP A 259 0.99 -7.51 -18.46
CA ASP A 259 1.67 -6.24 -18.24
C ASP A 259 2.22 -6.16 -16.82
N VAL A 260 3.50 -5.79 -16.69
CA VAL A 260 4.21 -5.72 -15.43
C VAL A 260 5.01 -4.42 -15.28
N GLU A 261 5.21 -4.00 -14.04
CA GLU A 261 6.15 -2.95 -13.69
C GLU A 261 7.40 -3.56 -13.02
N VAL A 262 8.57 -3.42 -13.66
CA VAL A 262 9.80 -3.91 -13.05
C VAL A 262 10.11 -3.06 -11.82
N TYR A 263 10.20 -3.70 -10.67
CA TYR A 263 10.30 -3.06 -9.38
C TYR A 263 11.76 -2.93 -8.94
N ASN A 264 12.42 -1.89 -9.46
CA ASN A 264 13.75 -1.48 -9.02
C ASN A 264 13.63 -0.32 -8.03
N LEU A 265 14.05 -0.54 -6.79
CA LEU A 265 13.93 0.40 -5.69
C LEU A 265 15.17 1.29 -5.61
N ARG A 266 14.97 2.61 -5.59
CA ARG A 266 16.04 3.61 -5.39
C ARG A 266 15.59 4.60 -4.34
N ALA A 267 16.47 4.94 -3.40
CA ALA A 267 16.14 5.83 -2.31
C ALA A 267 17.27 6.83 -2.07
N TYR A 268 16.89 8.02 -1.61
CA TYR A 268 17.83 9.08 -1.27
C TYR A 268 17.65 9.48 0.19
N SER A 269 18.77 9.73 0.88
CA SER A 269 18.76 10.11 2.30
C SER A 269 19.31 11.50 2.54
N TYR A 270 18.69 12.21 3.49
CA TYR A 270 19.25 13.40 4.15
C TYR A 270 19.34 13.18 5.64
N TYR A 271 20.30 13.83 6.28
CA TYR A 271 20.59 13.70 7.70
C TYR A 271 20.65 15.07 8.37
N ALA A 272 20.32 15.11 9.65
CA ALA A 272 20.53 16.25 10.53
C ALA A 272 20.95 15.78 11.92
N LYS A 273 21.76 16.56 12.62
CA LYS A 273 22.09 16.34 14.03
C LYS A 273 21.37 17.37 14.89
N TYR A 274 20.52 16.90 15.79
CA TYR A 274 19.86 17.78 16.76
C TYR A 274 20.86 18.22 17.84
N PRO A 275 20.70 19.42 18.42
CA PRO A 275 21.58 19.92 19.49
C PRO A 275 21.69 19.00 20.71
N ASN A 276 20.68 18.16 20.97
CA ASN A 276 20.68 17.20 22.07
C ASN A 276 21.41 15.87 21.75
N GLY A 277 21.94 15.70 20.54
CA GLY A 277 22.66 14.52 20.09
C GLY A 277 21.88 13.59 19.14
N ASP A 278 20.54 13.69 19.13
CA ASP A 278 19.68 12.85 18.29
C ASP A 278 19.97 13.07 16.80
N THR A 279 19.61 12.08 16.00
CA THR A 279 19.77 12.10 14.55
C THR A 279 18.41 12.19 13.87
N GLY A 280 18.26 13.18 12.99
CA GLY A 280 17.21 13.21 11.99
C GLY A 280 17.66 12.46 10.74
N VAL A 281 16.80 11.60 10.20
CA VAL A 281 16.99 10.98 8.89
C VAL A 281 15.71 11.11 8.08
N ALA A 282 15.84 11.49 6.82
CA ALA A 282 14.74 11.56 5.88
C ALA A 282 15.06 10.76 4.63
N ILE A 283 14.14 9.89 4.25
CA ILE A 283 14.26 9.04 3.08
C ILE A 283 13.22 9.44 2.05
N PHE A 284 13.64 9.54 0.80
CA PHE A 284 12.79 9.89 -0.35
C PHE A 284 12.87 8.81 -1.43
N GLN A 285 11.69 8.36 -1.87
CA GLN A 285 11.45 7.40 -2.94
C GLN A 285 10.00 7.58 -3.43
N SER A 286 9.81 7.83 -4.71
CA SER A 286 8.49 8.04 -5.34
C SER A 286 7.66 6.77 -5.57
N ARG A 287 8.27 5.58 -5.64
CA ARG A 287 7.54 4.31 -5.78
C ARG A 287 7.00 3.84 -4.43
N PRO A 288 5.90 3.06 -4.36
CA PRO A 288 5.48 2.40 -3.12
C PRO A 288 6.65 1.65 -2.47
N TRP A 289 6.87 1.78 -1.17
CA TRP A 289 7.93 1.08 -0.43
C TRP A 289 7.44 0.75 0.97
N GLN A 290 7.92 -0.36 1.54
CA GLN A 290 7.45 -0.85 2.83
C GLN A 290 7.90 0.08 3.96
N GLY A 291 9.17 0.46 3.97
CA GLY A 291 9.79 1.08 5.13
C GLY A 291 11.30 1.06 5.10
N TYR A 292 11.95 1.49 6.17
CA TYR A 292 13.39 1.36 6.35
C TYR A 292 13.77 0.99 7.79
N THR A 293 14.91 0.33 7.93
CA THR A 293 15.55 0.05 9.23
C THR A 293 16.60 1.11 9.53
N LEU A 294 16.73 1.50 10.79
CA LEU A 294 17.69 2.51 11.26
C LEU A 294 18.98 1.93 11.85
N THR A 295 18.93 0.65 12.22
CA THR A 295 19.99 -0.08 12.92
C THR A 295 20.23 -1.44 12.26
N GLU A 296 21.44 -2.00 12.43
CA GLU A 296 21.84 -3.29 11.83
C GLU A 296 21.00 -4.46 12.31
N ASP A 297 20.64 -4.47 13.60
CA ASP A 297 19.78 -5.48 14.21
C ASP A 297 18.30 -5.39 13.76
N GLY A 298 17.93 -4.29 13.10
CA GLY A 298 16.57 -4.03 12.67
C GLY A 298 15.58 -3.79 13.82
N GLU A 299 16.05 -3.55 15.05
CA GLU A 299 15.18 -3.29 16.21
C GLU A 299 14.46 -1.95 16.06
N SER A 300 15.11 -0.95 15.46
CA SER A 300 14.51 0.34 15.13
C SER A 300 14.15 0.40 13.65
N SER A 301 12.87 0.50 13.36
CA SER A 301 12.38 0.59 11.98
C SER A 301 11.18 1.49 11.83
N VAL A 302 10.94 1.85 10.58
CA VAL A 302 9.92 2.79 10.17
C VAL A 302 9.21 2.18 8.97
N ARG A 303 7.90 2.10 9.04
CA ARG A 303 7.03 1.63 7.95
C ARG A 303 6.24 2.80 7.38
N GLY A 304 6.11 2.83 6.06
CA GLY A 304 5.14 3.69 5.38
C GLY A 304 3.71 3.20 5.57
N VAL A 305 2.81 3.69 4.71
CA VAL A 305 1.38 3.33 4.74
C VAL A 305 1.07 1.89 4.29
N TRP A 306 2.01 1.21 3.64
CA TRP A 306 1.76 -0.05 2.95
C TRP A 306 1.68 -1.24 3.92
N ARG A 307 0.62 -2.04 3.76
CA ARG A 307 0.46 -3.38 4.35
C ARG A 307 0.21 -4.38 3.24
N PHE A 308 0.26 -5.66 3.59
CA PHE A 308 0.16 -6.75 2.63
C PHE A 308 -0.87 -7.77 3.04
N TYR A 309 -1.50 -8.42 2.08
CA TYR A 309 -2.24 -9.67 2.25
C TYR A 309 -1.89 -10.61 1.09
N THR A 310 -2.32 -11.85 1.17
CA THR A 310 -2.14 -12.82 0.07
C THR A 310 -3.49 -13.31 -0.40
N ALA A 311 -3.64 -13.49 -1.70
CA ALA A 311 -4.86 -14.01 -2.29
C ALA A 311 -4.53 -14.83 -3.54
N ARG A 312 -5.36 -15.85 -3.79
CA ARG A 312 -5.27 -16.65 -5.01
C ARG A 312 -5.88 -15.94 -6.20
N ASP A 313 -5.48 -16.37 -7.40
CA ASP A 313 -6.15 -16.01 -8.64
C ASP A 313 -7.32 -16.97 -8.89
N PRO A 314 -8.59 -16.55 -8.69
CA PRO A 314 -9.74 -17.44 -8.83
C PRO A 314 -9.98 -17.90 -10.27
N ARG A 315 -9.30 -17.31 -11.25
CA ARG A 315 -9.37 -17.76 -12.66
C ARG A 315 -8.71 -19.12 -12.89
N TRP A 316 -8.02 -19.63 -11.87
CA TRP A 316 -7.44 -20.96 -11.81
C TRP A 316 -8.19 -21.89 -10.85
N ASP A 317 -9.33 -21.49 -10.27
CA ASP A 317 -10.10 -22.36 -9.37
C ASP A 317 -10.71 -23.56 -10.12
N SER A 318 -10.91 -23.44 -11.43
CA SER A 318 -11.40 -24.51 -12.30
C SER A 318 -10.66 -24.57 -13.62
N LEU A 319 -10.65 -25.77 -14.21
CA LEU A 319 -10.11 -26.06 -15.53
C LEU A 319 -11.22 -26.70 -16.37
N VAL A 320 -11.17 -26.46 -17.68
CA VAL A 320 -11.97 -27.18 -18.66
C VAL A 320 -11.15 -28.37 -19.14
N ARG A 321 -11.71 -29.57 -18.98
CA ARG A 321 -11.20 -30.81 -19.57
C ARG A 321 -11.94 -31.06 -20.87
N ALA A 322 -11.25 -30.93 -22.00
CA ALA A 322 -11.82 -31.14 -23.33
C ALA A 322 -11.32 -32.44 -23.96
N THR A 323 -12.23 -33.13 -24.64
CA THR A 323 -12.00 -34.34 -25.43
C THR A 323 -12.66 -34.16 -26.80
N GLU A 324 -12.46 -35.08 -27.74
CA GLU A 324 -13.08 -35.02 -29.08
C GLU A 324 -14.60 -34.75 -29.06
N SER A 325 -15.31 -35.22 -28.03
CA SER A 325 -16.78 -35.22 -28.02
C SER A 325 -17.40 -34.48 -26.83
N ASN A 326 -16.60 -34.02 -25.87
CA ASN A 326 -17.12 -33.51 -24.61
C ASN A 326 -16.14 -32.56 -23.93
N GLU A 327 -16.71 -31.55 -23.28
CA GLU A 327 -16.01 -30.61 -22.39
C GLU A 327 -16.65 -30.69 -21.02
N THR A 328 -15.83 -30.74 -19.98
CA THR A 328 -16.28 -30.77 -18.59
C THR A 328 -15.42 -29.88 -17.73
N GLU A 329 -16.06 -29.02 -16.94
CA GLU A 329 -15.38 -28.27 -15.89
C GLU A 329 -14.95 -29.22 -14.76
N VAL A 330 -13.70 -29.07 -14.31
CA VAL A 330 -13.10 -29.81 -13.20
C VAL A 330 -12.42 -28.82 -12.24
N SER A 331 -12.27 -29.20 -10.97
CA SER A 331 -11.48 -28.42 -10.02
C SER A 331 -10.02 -28.41 -10.47
N SER A 332 -9.35 -27.28 -10.33
CA SER A 332 -7.89 -27.24 -10.47
C SER A 332 -7.23 -27.87 -9.25
N ASP A 333 -6.14 -28.60 -9.50
CA ASP A 333 -5.25 -29.12 -8.46
C ASP A 333 -4.16 -28.10 -8.06
N ALA A 334 -4.03 -26.99 -8.81
CA ALA A 334 -3.06 -25.94 -8.54
C ALA A 334 -3.70 -24.53 -8.55
N LEU A 335 -3.41 -23.75 -7.52
CA LEU A 335 -3.98 -22.43 -7.22
C LEU A 335 -2.84 -21.41 -7.02
N PRO A 336 -2.57 -20.53 -8.00
CA PRO A 336 -1.51 -19.54 -7.87
C PRO A 336 -1.92 -18.44 -6.87
N VAL A 337 -1.00 -18.10 -5.96
CA VAL A 337 -1.18 -17.10 -4.92
C VAL A 337 -0.26 -15.90 -5.14
N TYR A 338 -0.81 -14.70 -4.98
CA TYR A 338 -0.10 -13.44 -5.11
C TYR A 338 -0.07 -12.65 -3.80
N VAL A 339 0.97 -11.83 -3.64
CA VAL A 339 1.00 -10.79 -2.61
C VAL A 339 0.27 -9.56 -3.14
N HIS A 340 -0.54 -8.94 -2.30
CA HIS A 340 -1.23 -7.70 -2.58
C HIS A 340 -0.77 -6.64 -1.59
N ALA A 341 -0.37 -5.46 -2.08
CA ALA A 341 -0.01 -4.31 -1.26
C ALA A 341 -1.15 -3.28 -1.26
N TYR A 342 -1.50 -2.74 -0.10
CA TYR A 342 -2.56 -1.74 0.02
C TYR A 342 -2.19 -0.66 1.06
N PRO A 343 -2.67 0.58 0.89
CA PRO A 343 -2.47 1.65 1.86
C PRO A 343 -3.41 1.43 3.06
N SER A 344 -2.83 1.25 4.24
CA SER A 344 -3.56 0.99 5.47
C SER A 344 -4.06 2.28 6.13
N ARG A 345 -5.26 2.23 6.71
CA ARG A 345 -5.82 3.29 7.56
C ARG A 345 -4.97 3.60 8.80
N ILE A 346 -4.12 2.67 9.23
CA ILE A 346 -3.23 2.86 10.37
C ILE A 346 -2.16 3.93 10.09
N GLY A 347 -1.84 4.18 8.82
CA GLY A 347 -0.81 5.12 8.40
C GLY A 347 0.63 4.62 8.65
N PRO A 348 1.63 5.50 8.46
CA PRO A 348 3.03 5.22 8.78
C PRO A 348 3.23 4.92 10.27
N ARG A 349 4.17 4.03 10.60
CA ARG A 349 4.43 3.59 11.97
C ARG A 349 5.90 3.38 12.24
N THR A 350 6.30 3.57 13.49
CA THR A 350 7.64 3.26 13.99
C THR A 350 7.60 2.02 14.88
N GLU A 351 8.70 1.27 14.86
CA GLU A 351 8.97 0.15 15.74
C GLU A 351 10.34 0.42 16.41
N PRO A 352 10.47 0.23 17.75
CA PRO A 352 9.38 -0.01 18.69
C PRO A 352 8.49 1.24 18.87
N ILE A 353 7.20 1.03 19.20
CA ILE A 353 6.24 2.13 19.39
C ILE A 353 6.61 3.01 20.61
N ARG A 354 7.24 2.42 21.62
CA ARG A 354 7.70 3.13 22.83
C ARG A 354 9.22 3.15 22.83
N ASN A 355 9.80 4.31 23.10
CA ASN A 355 11.25 4.53 23.13
C ASN A 355 11.94 4.19 21.80
N GLY A 356 11.21 4.25 20.69
CA GLY A 356 11.76 4.09 19.34
C GLY A 356 11.76 5.41 18.57
N PRO A 357 12.05 5.36 17.26
CA PRO A 357 12.06 6.54 16.42
C PRO A 357 10.70 7.26 16.41
N THR A 358 10.73 8.58 16.25
CA THR A 358 9.55 9.44 16.13
C THR A 358 9.44 9.96 14.71
N ILE A 359 8.28 9.77 14.07
CA ILE A 359 8.00 10.36 12.76
C ILE A 359 7.90 11.87 12.92
N ILE A 360 8.75 12.59 12.20
CA ILE A 360 8.74 14.06 12.13
C ILE A 360 7.71 14.49 11.09
N ASP A 361 7.76 13.89 9.90
CA ASP A 361 6.94 14.29 8.77
C ASP A 361 6.90 13.19 7.68
N SER A 362 5.88 13.22 6.83
CA SER A 362 5.71 12.32 5.69
C SER A 362 5.19 13.09 4.47
N TRP A 363 5.72 12.77 3.29
CA TRP A 363 5.36 13.48 2.05
C TRP A 363 4.85 12.52 1.00
N GLY A 364 4.01 13.03 0.12
CA GLY A 364 3.51 12.34 -1.05
C GLY A 364 2.51 13.20 -1.80
N GLN A 365 2.11 12.71 -2.97
CA GLN A 365 1.01 13.32 -3.72
C GLN A 365 -0.30 12.66 -3.30
N GLU A 366 -1.28 13.45 -2.88
CA GLU A 366 -2.61 12.94 -2.53
C GLU A 366 -3.19 12.08 -3.66
N ARG A 367 -3.71 10.90 -3.30
CA ARG A 367 -4.33 9.93 -4.21
C ARG A 367 -5.73 9.57 -3.73
N THR A 368 -6.55 9.09 -4.65
CA THR A 368 -7.88 8.58 -4.31
C THR A 368 -7.79 7.19 -3.66
N SER A 369 -8.79 6.82 -2.86
CA SER A 369 -8.82 5.49 -2.21
C SER A 369 -8.83 4.35 -3.25
N PRO A 370 -8.03 3.29 -3.06
CA PRO A 370 -8.07 2.10 -3.90
C PRO A 370 -9.13 1.07 -3.45
N GLN A 371 -10.03 1.40 -2.52
CA GLN A 371 -11.00 0.45 -1.95
C GLN A 371 -11.78 -0.33 -3.03
N SER A 372 -12.14 0.32 -4.14
CA SER A 372 -12.88 -0.30 -5.25
C SER A 372 -12.09 -1.35 -6.03
N THR A 373 -10.78 -1.43 -5.83
CA THR A 373 -9.90 -2.41 -6.48
C THR A 373 -9.66 -3.66 -5.64
N ILE A 374 -10.11 -3.65 -4.38
CA ILE A 374 -10.05 -4.77 -3.46
C ILE A 374 -11.43 -5.43 -3.48
N ALA A 375 -11.45 -6.76 -3.60
CA ALA A 375 -12.71 -7.51 -3.65
C ALA A 375 -13.46 -7.39 -2.31
N ASP A 376 -14.79 -7.37 -2.35
CA ASP A 376 -15.62 -7.27 -1.14
C ASP A 376 -15.46 -8.49 -0.20
N THR A 377 -14.92 -9.60 -0.70
CA THR A 377 -14.57 -10.78 0.10
C THR A 377 -13.28 -10.61 0.90
N VAL A 378 -12.51 -9.54 0.66
CA VAL A 378 -11.24 -9.26 1.34
C VAL A 378 -11.50 -8.28 2.50
N SER A 379 -11.36 -8.75 3.73
CA SER A 379 -11.51 -8.02 4.99
C SER A 379 -10.19 -7.40 5.48
N VAL A 380 -9.77 -6.30 4.85
CA VAL A 380 -8.55 -5.54 5.23
C VAL A 380 -8.81 -4.07 5.51
N GLU A 381 -8.00 -3.47 6.40
CA GLU A 381 -8.10 -2.06 6.79
C GLU A 381 -7.52 -1.08 5.75
N VAL A 382 -8.03 -1.08 4.53
CA VAL A 382 -7.63 -0.14 3.46
C VAL A 382 -8.22 1.25 3.70
N VAL A 383 -7.50 2.30 3.30
CA VAL A 383 -8.00 3.69 3.32
C VAL A 383 -9.28 3.81 2.48
N ASN A 384 -10.31 4.47 3.02
CA ASN A 384 -11.62 4.63 2.38
C ASN A 384 -11.91 6.07 1.91
N GLN A 385 -10.92 6.95 2.02
CA GLN A 385 -10.93 8.34 1.56
C GLN A 385 -9.61 8.62 0.83
N SER A 386 -9.47 9.82 0.27
CA SER A 386 -8.17 10.26 -0.27
C SER A 386 -7.08 10.12 0.79
N TYR A 387 -5.89 9.73 0.35
CA TYR A 387 -4.76 9.47 1.23
C TYR A 387 -3.47 9.98 0.60
N THR A 388 -2.47 10.25 1.44
CA THR A 388 -1.13 10.62 0.97
C THR A 388 -0.21 9.41 1.10
N PRO A 389 0.28 8.83 -0.01
CA PRO A 389 1.27 7.76 0.04
C PRO A 389 2.59 8.29 0.61
N THR A 390 3.39 7.41 1.18
CA THR A 390 4.68 7.79 1.76
C THR A 390 5.75 7.86 0.68
N TYR A 391 5.86 8.94 -0.10
CA TYR A 391 7.00 9.17 -1.01
C TYR A 391 8.25 9.66 -0.30
N GLY A 392 8.10 10.18 0.91
CA GLY A 392 9.21 10.25 1.82
C GLY A 392 8.77 10.28 3.26
N LEU A 393 9.71 10.01 4.15
CA LEU A 393 9.46 9.90 5.57
C LEU A 393 10.69 10.37 6.36
N ALA A 394 10.52 11.39 7.19
CA ALA A 394 11.52 11.82 8.16
C ALA A 394 11.21 11.27 9.54
N VAL A 395 12.25 10.78 10.20
CA VAL A 395 12.20 10.42 11.61
C VAL A 395 13.35 11.04 12.39
N ARG A 396 13.10 11.19 13.69
CA ARG A 396 14.09 11.50 14.71
C ARG A 396 14.34 10.23 15.52
N ALA A 397 15.60 9.89 15.71
CA ALA A 397 16.03 8.75 16.52
C ALA A 397 17.29 9.11 17.31
N ASP A 398 17.48 8.46 18.45
CA ASP A 398 18.66 8.67 19.30
C ASP A 398 19.94 8.30 18.53
N GLU A 399 19.91 7.15 17.84
CA GLU A 399 21.00 6.63 17.02
C GLU A 399 20.51 6.19 15.64
N VAL A 400 21.35 6.42 14.62
CA VAL A 400 21.14 5.95 13.25
C VAL A 400 22.47 5.42 12.74
N ASP A 401 22.49 4.13 12.41
CA ASP A 401 23.61 3.53 11.69
C ASP A 401 23.39 3.73 10.18
N ARG A 402 24.22 4.59 9.60
CA ARG A 402 24.11 4.98 8.19
C ARG A 402 24.51 3.86 7.24
N ASP A 403 25.43 2.98 7.65
CA ASP A 403 25.91 1.88 6.82
C ASP A 403 24.91 0.70 6.86
N ALA A 404 24.18 0.57 7.97
CA ALA A 404 23.11 -0.40 8.14
C ALA A 404 21.74 0.07 7.63
N LEU A 405 21.61 1.33 7.20
CA LEU A 405 20.35 1.88 6.72
C LEU A 405 19.88 1.15 5.45
N ARG A 406 18.72 0.50 5.53
CA ARG A 406 18.13 -0.25 4.40
C ARG A 406 16.69 0.10 4.20
N VAL A 407 16.33 0.40 2.95
CA VAL A 407 14.96 0.64 2.51
C VAL A 407 14.40 -0.64 1.92
N ALA A 408 13.29 -1.11 2.47
CA ALA A 408 12.58 -2.28 2.01
C ALA A 408 11.46 -1.90 1.05
N GLY A 409 11.37 -2.61 -0.07
CA GLY A 409 10.34 -2.43 -1.08
C GLY A 409 9.04 -3.16 -0.77
N ILE A 410 8.05 -2.99 -1.65
CA ILE A 410 6.79 -3.75 -1.61
C ILE A 410 6.88 -5.10 -2.32
N VAL A 411 7.90 -5.34 -3.15
CA VAL A 411 8.18 -6.67 -3.71
C VAL A 411 9.21 -7.37 -2.83
N ARG A 412 8.93 -8.63 -2.45
CA ARG A 412 9.79 -9.40 -1.57
C ARG A 412 11.21 -9.52 -2.12
N GLY A 413 12.20 -9.27 -1.25
CA GLY A 413 13.62 -9.39 -1.59
C GLY A 413 14.21 -8.14 -2.24
N ILE A 414 13.38 -7.18 -2.65
CA ILE A 414 13.85 -5.92 -3.22
C ILE A 414 14.10 -4.90 -2.11
N ASN A 415 15.38 -4.60 -1.89
CA ASN A 415 15.85 -3.61 -0.93
C ASN A 415 16.81 -2.62 -1.62
N ALA A 416 16.94 -1.44 -1.05
CA ALA A 416 17.87 -0.42 -1.51
C ALA A 416 18.70 0.13 -0.34
N THR A 417 19.98 0.37 -0.59
CA THR A 417 20.79 1.23 0.26
C THR A 417 20.57 2.67 -0.20
N PRO A 418 20.13 3.59 0.67
CA PRO A 418 19.95 4.98 0.29
C PRO A 418 21.24 5.63 -0.15
N SER A 419 21.19 6.34 -1.27
CA SER A 419 22.28 7.21 -1.68
C SER A 419 22.16 8.54 -0.95
N ALA A 420 23.28 9.03 -0.43
CA ALA A 420 23.38 10.40 0.08
C ALA A 420 23.07 11.38 -1.07
N SER A 421 22.13 12.30 -0.86
CA SER A 421 21.80 13.31 -1.86
C SER A 421 22.77 14.48 -1.79
N ASP A 422 23.36 14.86 -2.93
CA ASP A 422 24.20 16.07 -3.04
C ASP A 422 23.40 17.34 -3.35
N VAL A 423 22.08 17.23 -3.52
CA VAL A 423 21.22 18.35 -3.92
C VAL A 423 21.05 19.34 -2.77
N GLY A 424 21.37 20.61 -3.04
CA GLY A 424 21.12 21.73 -2.11
C GLY A 424 22.14 21.87 -0.97
N GLY A 425 23.41 21.50 -1.19
CA GLY A 425 24.48 21.70 -0.21
C GLY A 425 24.98 20.43 0.49
N GLY A 426 24.60 19.25 -0.03
CA GLY A 426 25.00 17.95 0.52
C GLY A 426 23.91 17.26 1.33
N PRO A 427 24.17 16.02 1.78
CA PRO A 427 23.21 15.20 2.50
C PRO A 427 23.00 15.65 3.95
N GLU A 428 23.97 16.39 4.50
CA GLU A 428 23.92 16.95 5.85
C GLU A 428 23.19 18.29 5.84
N ARG A 429 22.18 18.39 6.70
CA ARG A 429 21.46 19.62 6.99
C ARG A 429 21.92 20.15 8.34
N GLU A 430 22.33 21.40 8.36
CA GLU A 430 22.76 22.04 9.59
C GLU A 430 21.55 22.42 10.42
N LEU A 431 21.49 21.97 11.67
CA LEU A 431 20.39 22.24 12.59
C LEU A 431 20.94 22.87 13.88
N ARG A 432 20.56 24.13 14.14
CA ARG A 432 21.11 24.97 15.20
C ARG A 432 20.07 25.33 16.26
N GLU A 433 20.56 25.78 17.41
CA GLU A 433 19.70 26.41 18.43
C GLU A 433 19.33 27.84 18.03
N SER A 434 18.07 28.20 18.25
CA SER A 434 17.62 29.59 18.17
C SER A 434 17.58 30.19 19.57
N ARG A 435 17.66 31.52 19.64
CA ARG A 435 17.51 32.30 20.86
C ARG A 435 16.35 33.27 20.70
N LEU A 436 15.26 32.98 21.39
CA LEU A 436 14.05 33.78 21.46
C LEU A 436 14.05 34.59 22.76
N THR A 437 13.75 35.88 22.65
CA THR A 437 13.54 36.76 23.80
C THR A 437 12.23 37.52 23.64
N ALA A 438 11.56 37.81 24.75
CA ALA A 438 10.29 38.52 24.77
C ALA A 438 10.30 39.55 25.90
N GLU A 439 10.20 40.84 25.56
CA GLU A 439 10.32 41.94 26.51
C GLU A 439 9.22 42.98 26.30
N VAL A 440 8.68 43.52 27.39
CA VAL A 440 7.69 44.60 27.33
C VAL A 440 8.42 45.92 27.09
N ILE A 441 8.23 46.51 25.91
CA ILE A 441 8.93 47.75 25.50
C ILE A 441 8.08 49.00 25.70
N ASP A 442 6.75 48.86 25.68
CA ASP A 442 5.82 49.96 25.93
C ASP A 442 4.57 49.46 26.64
N ARG A 443 3.90 50.33 27.39
CA ARG A 443 2.72 49.97 28.20
C ARG A 443 1.87 51.18 28.55
N THR A 444 0.57 50.96 28.51
CA THR A 444 -0.48 51.86 29.03
C THR A 444 -1.21 51.16 30.18
N ASN A 445 -2.31 51.74 30.67
CA ASN A 445 -3.13 51.10 31.70
C ASN A 445 -3.88 49.87 31.16
N ASP A 446 -4.18 49.86 29.87
CA ASP A 446 -5.06 48.87 29.24
C ASP A 446 -4.32 47.96 28.25
N GLN A 447 -3.10 48.33 27.81
CA GLN A 447 -2.35 47.59 26.81
C GLN A 447 -0.85 47.52 27.14
N ALA A 448 -0.18 46.51 26.61
CA ALA A 448 1.27 46.44 26.57
C ALA A 448 1.77 46.01 25.19
N THR A 449 2.92 46.55 24.81
CA THR A 449 3.61 46.20 23.58
C THR A 449 4.82 45.35 23.93
N ILE A 450 4.81 44.11 23.45
CA ILE A 450 5.86 43.12 23.64
C ILE A 450 6.72 43.10 22.37
N ARG A 451 8.02 43.34 22.53
CA ARG A 451 9.04 43.09 21.51
C ARG A 451 9.51 41.65 21.64
N VAL A 452 9.45 40.93 20.53
CA VAL A 452 9.97 39.57 20.42
C VAL A 452 11.16 39.61 19.48
N GLU A 453 12.29 39.04 19.91
CA GLU A 453 13.53 39.03 19.14
C GLU A 453 14.06 37.60 19.01
N LEU A 454 14.39 37.21 17.78
CA LEU A 454 14.82 35.87 17.39
C LEU A 454 16.18 35.94 16.68
N GLN A 455 17.15 35.18 17.20
CA GLN A 455 18.52 35.15 16.70
C GLN A 455 19.05 33.70 16.63
N ASP A 456 20.02 33.46 15.76
CA ASP A 456 20.85 32.26 15.78
C ASP A 456 21.70 32.28 17.07
N ASN A 457 21.65 31.21 17.86
CA ASN A 457 22.30 31.17 19.18
C ASN A 457 23.83 31.09 19.09
N GLU A 458 24.37 30.57 17.99
CA GLU A 458 25.81 30.40 17.78
C GLU A 458 26.44 31.67 17.21
N THR A 459 25.82 32.27 16.19
CA THR A 459 26.37 33.42 15.47
C THR A 459 25.86 34.77 15.97
N GLY A 460 24.71 34.79 16.66
CA GLY A 460 24.00 36.03 17.05
C GLY A 460 23.33 36.74 15.88
N THR A 461 23.28 36.13 14.69
CA THR A 461 22.66 36.73 13.50
C THR A 461 21.13 36.75 13.68
N PRO A 462 20.44 37.86 13.34
CA PRO A 462 18.98 37.90 13.38
C PRO A 462 18.34 36.90 12.42
N ILE A 463 17.26 36.24 12.85
CA ILE A 463 16.50 35.30 12.00
C ILE A 463 15.28 36.02 11.43
N ASP A 464 15.28 36.22 10.11
CA ASP A 464 14.18 36.83 9.36
C ASP A 464 13.17 35.76 8.93
N LEU A 465 11.94 35.85 9.44
CA LEU A 465 10.86 34.92 9.10
C LEU A 465 9.98 35.43 7.94
N THR A 466 10.18 36.65 7.46
CA THR A 466 9.47 37.20 6.30
C THR A 466 10.11 36.81 4.97
N ALA A 467 11.44 36.60 4.94
CA ALA A 467 12.14 36.05 3.78
C ALA A 467 11.68 34.62 3.42
N ASP A 468 11.25 33.87 4.42
CA ASP A 468 10.79 32.47 4.30
C ASP A 468 9.44 32.32 3.59
N GLU A 469 8.62 33.37 3.44
CA GLU A 469 7.29 33.28 2.78
C GLU A 469 7.36 32.86 1.30
N ARG A 470 8.56 32.90 0.70
CA ARG A 470 8.81 32.45 -0.68
C ARG A 470 9.24 30.99 -0.78
N GLN A 471 9.51 30.32 0.34
CA GLN A 471 9.88 28.91 0.36
C GLN A 471 8.61 28.05 0.37
N VAL A 472 8.51 27.18 -0.61
CA VAL A 472 7.45 26.16 -0.66
C VAL A 472 7.91 24.98 0.20
N THR A 473 7.03 24.48 1.07
CA THR A 473 7.30 23.21 1.78
C THR A 473 7.39 22.04 0.79
N LEU A 474 7.91 20.89 1.23
CA LEU A 474 7.93 19.67 0.42
C LEU A 474 6.51 19.20 -0.02
N ASN A 475 5.45 19.65 0.65
CA ASN A 475 4.05 19.34 0.33
C ASN A 475 3.31 20.45 -0.45
N GLY A 476 4.02 21.49 -0.93
CA GLY A 476 3.38 22.56 -1.70
C GLY A 476 2.68 23.65 -0.88
N GLU A 477 2.66 23.54 0.46
CA GLU A 477 2.12 24.59 1.33
C GLU A 477 3.12 25.76 1.45
N PRO A 478 2.65 27.02 1.58
CA PRO A 478 3.50 28.17 1.88
C PRO A 478 4.28 27.89 3.17
N GLY A 479 5.59 27.67 3.03
CA GLY A 479 6.49 27.32 4.11
C GLY A 479 7.06 28.56 4.79
N GLY A 480 7.50 28.39 6.03
CA GLY A 480 8.23 29.40 6.77
C GLY A 480 7.98 29.33 8.27
N GLY A 481 9.04 29.52 9.04
CA GLY A 481 8.94 29.55 10.50
C GLY A 481 8.06 30.71 10.97
N TYR A 482 7.47 30.56 12.16
CA TYR A 482 6.63 31.61 12.76
C TYR A 482 6.70 31.57 14.27
N ILE A 483 6.24 32.65 14.92
CA ILE A 483 6.17 32.73 16.37
C ILE A 483 4.70 32.86 16.78
N THR A 484 4.29 32.10 17.80
CA THR A 484 2.98 32.28 18.45
C THR A 484 3.15 32.99 19.78
N ILE A 485 2.42 34.08 20.00
CA ILE A 485 2.36 34.81 21.28
C ILE A 485 0.95 35.40 21.45
N ALA A 486 0.37 35.30 22.65
CA ALA A 486 -0.99 35.80 22.94
C ALA A 486 -2.08 35.26 21.98
N GLY A 487 -1.90 34.04 21.46
CA GLY A 487 -2.82 33.45 20.46
C GLY A 487 -2.69 34.01 19.04
N GLN A 488 -1.73 34.91 18.79
CA GLN A 488 -1.43 35.48 17.49
C GLN A 488 -0.20 34.83 16.87
N GLN A 489 -0.23 34.65 15.55
CA GLN A 489 0.93 34.24 14.76
C GLN A 489 1.64 35.49 14.21
N VAL A 490 2.92 35.61 14.49
CA VAL A 490 3.77 36.74 14.08
C VAL A 490 5.08 36.25 13.46
N ARG A 491 5.70 37.11 12.66
CA ARG A 491 6.98 36.86 11.99
C ARG A 491 7.93 38.00 12.28
N THR A 492 9.19 37.68 12.48
CA THR A 492 10.27 38.65 12.63
C THR A 492 10.67 39.20 11.26
N ASN A 493 11.03 40.48 11.22
CA ASN A 493 11.57 41.15 10.04
C ASN A 493 13.06 40.83 9.82
N GLU A 494 13.70 41.49 8.84
CA GLU A 494 15.14 41.39 8.52
C GLU A 494 16.07 41.61 9.74
N SER A 495 15.61 42.35 10.75
CA SER A 495 16.36 42.59 12.00
C SER A 495 16.08 41.56 13.09
N GLY A 496 15.32 40.49 12.79
CA GLY A 496 14.95 39.45 13.74
C GLY A 496 13.93 39.88 14.78
N VAL A 497 13.14 40.93 14.52
CA VAL A 497 12.22 41.51 15.51
C VAL A 497 10.77 41.46 15.05
N ALA A 498 9.87 41.09 15.96
CA ALA A 498 8.43 41.20 15.85
C ALA A 498 7.88 42.00 17.04
N VAL A 499 6.78 42.73 16.84
CA VAL A 499 6.14 43.55 17.89
C VAL A 499 4.67 43.17 17.98
N VAL A 500 4.20 42.91 19.20
CA VAL A 500 2.83 42.46 19.48
C VAL A 500 2.22 43.29 20.59
N THR A 501 1.00 43.79 20.36
CA THR A 501 0.22 44.48 21.38
C THR A 501 -0.77 43.53 22.03
N VAL A 502 -0.84 43.56 23.35
CA VAL A 502 -1.72 42.73 24.17
C VAL A 502 -2.55 43.60 25.11
N ASP A 503 -3.81 43.22 25.31
CA ASP A 503 -4.81 44.07 25.98
C ASP A 503 -5.20 43.57 27.38
N GLN A 504 -4.58 42.47 27.84
CA GLN A 504 -4.92 41.84 29.11
C GLN A 504 -3.69 41.69 30.01
N PRO A 505 -3.76 41.97 31.32
CA PRO A 505 -2.67 41.69 32.23
C PRO A 505 -2.41 40.18 32.32
N GLY A 506 -1.15 39.73 32.25
CA GLY A 506 -0.87 38.30 32.26
C GLY A 506 0.57 37.90 31.95
N PHE A 507 0.74 36.59 31.78
CA PHE A 507 1.96 35.96 31.28
C PHE A 507 1.76 35.63 29.80
N TYR A 508 2.72 36.03 28.99
CA TYR A 508 2.71 35.85 27.54
C TYR A 508 3.92 35.03 27.15
N THR A 509 3.68 33.77 26.78
CA THR A 509 4.73 32.89 26.25
C THR A 509 4.76 33.02 24.73
N ALA A 510 5.86 33.54 24.22
CA ALA A 510 6.24 33.42 22.82
C ALA A 510 6.82 32.03 22.57
N ARG A 511 6.41 31.37 21.50
CA ARG A 511 6.99 30.11 21.03
C ARG A 511 7.35 30.24 19.56
N TYR A 512 8.61 29.98 19.24
CA TYR A 512 9.07 29.87 17.87
C TYR A 512 8.81 28.47 17.32
N HIS A 513 8.17 28.41 16.17
CA HIS A 513 7.89 27.22 15.37
C HIS A 513 8.76 27.29 14.11
N PRO A 514 9.92 26.61 14.09
CA PRO A 514 10.85 26.67 12.97
C PRO A 514 10.34 25.94 11.72
N SER A 515 10.92 26.29 10.57
CA SER A 515 10.81 25.51 9.33
C SER A 515 11.46 24.13 9.50
N THR A 516 11.04 23.15 8.70
CA THR A 516 11.69 21.83 8.68
C THR A 516 13.13 21.92 8.16
N TRP A 517 14.03 21.13 8.77
CA TRP A 517 15.45 21.07 8.38
C TRP A 517 15.70 20.51 6.99
N LEU A 518 14.65 19.99 6.35
CA LEU A 518 14.74 19.46 4.99
C LEU A 518 14.70 20.53 3.91
N VAL A 519 14.10 21.69 4.21
CA VAL A 519 14.00 22.81 3.27
C VAL A 519 14.88 23.99 3.67
N ALA A 520 15.18 24.14 4.96
CA ALA A 520 16.04 25.20 5.48
C ALA A 520 17.47 24.69 5.75
N ASN A 521 18.47 25.51 5.41
CA ASN A 521 19.87 25.26 5.75
C ASN A 521 20.62 26.60 5.94
N PRO A 522 20.99 27.01 7.17
CA PRO A 522 20.77 26.29 8.41
C PRO A 522 19.27 26.28 8.79
N ALA A 523 18.87 25.23 9.49
CA ALA A 523 17.58 25.13 10.14
C ALA A 523 17.73 25.33 11.65
N TYR A 524 16.61 25.55 12.35
CA TYR A 524 16.62 25.84 13.78
C TYR A 524 15.69 24.92 14.56
N VAL A 525 16.00 24.70 15.85
CA VAL A 525 15.06 24.10 16.80
C VAL A 525 14.16 25.16 17.44
N SER A 526 12.99 24.72 17.91
CA SER A 526 12.02 25.57 18.60
C SER A 526 12.61 26.15 19.89
N ASP A 527 12.23 27.39 20.20
CA ASP A 527 12.57 28.06 21.46
C ASP A 527 11.34 28.80 22.03
N THR A 528 11.35 29.07 23.32
CA THR A 528 10.27 29.75 24.04
C THR A 528 10.79 30.85 24.96
N ALA A 529 10.10 31.98 24.96
CA ALA A 529 10.38 33.10 25.86
C ALA A 529 9.09 33.57 26.52
N THR A 530 9.16 34.04 27.77
CA THR A 530 7.98 34.54 28.48
C THR A 530 8.16 35.99 28.91
N ALA A 531 7.22 36.83 28.51
CA ALA A 531 7.07 38.18 29.01
C ALA A 531 5.92 38.24 30.03
N ARG A 532 6.05 39.07 31.05
CA ARG A 532 4.97 39.33 32.01
C ARG A 532 4.65 40.81 32.01
N TRP A 533 3.36 41.13 31.91
CA TRP A 533 2.88 42.49 32.09
C TRP A 533 1.70 42.54 33.06
N HIS A 534 1.69 43.56 33.91
CA HIS A 534 0.57 43.87 34.79
C HIS A 534 0.51 45.39 35.03
N PRO A 535 -0.69 46.02 35.07
CA PRO A 535 -0.84 47.45 35.33
C PRO A 535 -0.17 47.87 36.64
N LEU A 536 -0.37 47.10 37.71
CA LEU A 536 0.25 47.32 39.03
C LEU A 536 1.76 47.02 39.12
N SER A 537 2.42 46.69 38.01
CA SER A 537 3.89 46.59 37.98
C SER A 537 4.57 47.97 37.94
N THR A 538 3.81 49.06 37.87
CA THR A 538 4.29 50.44 37.79
C THR A 538 3.64 51.35 38.85
N LEU A 539 4.31 52.45 39.21
CA LEU A 539 3.79 53.45 40.16
C LEU A 539 2.51 54.12 39.67
N ASP A 540 2.38 54.37 38.36
CA ASP A 540 1.17 54.95 37.76
C ASP A 540 -0.02 54.00 37.81
N GLY A 541 0.20 52.69 37.64
CA GLY A 541 -0.86 51.68 37.82
C GLY A 541 -1.35 51.62 39.26
N TRP A 542 -0.45 51.77 40.24
CA TRP A 542 -0.86 51.95 41.64
C TRP A 542 -1.65 53.23 41.85
N PHE A 543 -1.24 54.35 41.26
CA PHE A 543 -1.97 55.61 41.35
C PHE A 543 -3.37 55.53 40.73
N ALA A 544 -3.50 54.92 39.55
CA ALA A 544 -4.79 54.68 38.90
C ALA A 544 -5.71 53.80 39.77
N LEU A 545 -5.17 52.74 40.37
CA LEU A 545 -5.92 51.91 41.33
C LEU A 545 -6.39 52.73 42.54
N PHE A 546 -5.51 53.56 43.12
CA PHE A 546 -5.87 54.43 44.25
C PHE A 546 -6.96 55.44 43.89
N VAL A 547 -6.91 56.02 42.69
CA VAL A 547 -7.93 56.94 42.19
C VAL A 547 -9.26 56.20 41.98
N GLU A 548 -9.26 55.05 41.32
CA GLU A 548 -10.46 54.26 41.04
C GLU A 548 -11.14 53.79 42.34
N VAL A 549 -10.35 53.22 43.26
CA VAL A 549 -10.82 52.83 44.60
C VAL A 549 -11.34 54.07 45.34
N GLY A 550 -10.62 55.19 45.27
CA GLY A 550 -11.02 56.47 45.86
C GLY A 550 -12.39 56.95 45.36
N TRP A 551 -12.64 56.90 44.06
CA TRP A 551 -13.94 57.22 43.44
C TRP A 551 -15.04 56.29 43.93
N GLN A 552 -14.76 54.99 44.02
CA GLN A 552 -15.72 53.99 44.48
C GLN A 552 -16.09 54.13 45.97
N PHE A 553 -15.23 54.79 46.76
CA PHE A 553 -15.51 55.17 48.16
C PHE A 553 -16.31 56.47 48.30
N ILE A 554 -16.49 57.28 47.26
CA ILE A 554 -17.27 58.52 47.33
C ILE A 554 -18.72 58.29 47.76
N PRO A 555 -19.48 57.30 47.23
CA PRO A 555 -20.83 57.02 47.71
C PRO A 555 -20.89 56.69 49.20
N PHE A 556 -19.90 55.95 49.72
CA PHE A 556 -19.79 55.65 51.15
C PHE A 556 -19.45 56.89 51.97
N ALA A 557 -18.54 57.75 51.49
CA ALA A 557 -18.21 59.02 52.13
C ALA A 557 -19.41 59.97 52.15
N VAL A 558 -20.18 60.04 51.05
CA VAL A 558 -21.42 60.82 50.94
C VAL A 558 -22.49 60.27 51.87
N MET A 559 -22.67 58.94 51.92
CA MET A 559 -23.62 58.30 52.83
C MET A 559 -23.22 58.50 54.30
N PHE A 560 -21.94 58.40 54.63
CA PHE A 560 -21.42 58.67 55.96
C PHE A 560 -21.58 60.15 56.37
N TYR A 561 -21.31 61.08 55.45
CA TYR A 561 -21.51 62.52 55.68
C TYR A 561 -23.01 62.85 55.83
N ALA A 562 -23.87 62.31 54.98
CA ALA A 562 -25.32 62.44 55.09
C ALA A 562 -25.83 61.85 56.41
N GLY A 563 -25.35 60.66 56.80
CA GLY A 563 -25.64 60.03 58.08
C GLY A 563 -25.22 60.89 59.28
N LYS A 564 -24.02 61.48 59.25
CA LYS A 564 -23.58 62.45 60.28
C LYS A 564 -24.43 63.71 60.33
N ARG A 565 -24.92 64.21 59.18
CA ARG A 565 -25.80 65.38 59.13
C ARG A 565 -27.20 65.08 59.66
N VAL A 566 -27.74 63.89 59.37
CA VAL A 566 -29.01 63.41 59.94
C VAL A 566 -28.88 63.23 61.46
N LEU A 567 -27.79 62.63 61.95
CA LEU A 567 -27.50 62.52 63.39
C LEU A 567 -27.37 63.89 64.10
N ARG A 568 -26.88 64.93 63.43
CA ARG A 568 -26.87 66.31 63.96
C ARG A 568 -28.26 66.95 64.01
N PHE A 569 -29.21 66.50 63.19
CA PHE A 569 -30.60 66.96 63.24
C PHE A 569 -31.41 66.29 64.37
N PHE A 570 -30.95 65.12 64.84
CA PHE A 570 -31.53 64.36 65.97
C PHE A 570 -30.66 64.38 67.24
N GLY A 571 -29.64 65.26 67.30
CA GLY A 571 -28.82 65.45 68.51
C GLY A 571 -29.58 66.24 69.59
N PRO A 572 -29.34 66.01 70.89
CA PRO A 572 -30.17 66.56 71.96
C PRO A 572 -30.17 68.09 71.95
N ARG A 573 -31.37 68.70 72.06
CA ARG A 573 -31.50 70.08 72.53
C ARG A 573 -31.26 70.06 74.04
N ASP A 574 -30.23 70.78 74.49
CA ASP A 574 -30.05 71.08 75.91
C ASP A 574 -31.13 72.07 76.36
N ASP A 575 -32.25 71.53 76.83
CA ASP A 575 -33.20 72.23 77.72
C ASP A 575 -32.87 71.82 79.17
N SER A 576 -32.13 72.67 79.87
CA SER A 576 -32.16 72.75 81.34
C SER A 576 -31.76 74.17 81.74
N GLU A 577 -32.73 75.08 81.74
CA GLU A 577 -33.61 75.44 82.86
C GLU A 577 -33.00 76.47 83.83
N ARG A 578 -33.91 77.33 84.28
CA ARG A 578 -33.74 78.66 84.83
C ARG A 578 -34.55 78.66 86.14
N TYR A 579 -34.00 79.33 87.16
CA TYR A 579 -34.64 79.81 88.42
C TYR A 579 -34.85 78.82 89.59
N PRO A 580 -34.87 79.34 90.84
CA PRO A 580 -34.11 80.44 91.46
C PRO A 580 -33.13 79.98 92.54
#